data_AF-E4ZMU3-F1
#
_entry.id   AF-E4ZMU3-F1
#
_cell.length_a   1.000
_cell.length_b   1.000
_cell.length_c   1.000
_cell.angle_alpha   90.00
_cell.angle_beta   90.00
_cell.angle_gamma   90.00
#
_symmetry.space_group_name_H-M   'P 1'
#
loop_
_entity.id
_entity.type
_entity.pdbx_description
1 polymer ?
#
loop_
_entity_poly.entity_id
_entity_poly.type
_entity_poly.pdbx_seq_one_letter_code
_entity_poly.pdbx_strand_id
1 'polypeptide(L)'
;MSALRAFATRRCSPLVMQRAGFAQSRVCAVGKESALHNEGRAEEIEQKKREQLQKQKEGKAHWEESLASDGEAAVKADRAETGQDIKVLQKEAEKVRKQ
;
A
#
# COMPACT_ATOMS: atom_id res chain seq x y z
N MET A 1 -64.00 -24.97 -30.59
CA MET A 1 -63.47 -23.73 -29.98
C MET A 1 -62.18 -24.05 -29.24
N SER A 2 -61.15 -23.25 -29.46
CA SER A 2 -60.17 -22.73 -28.48
C SER A 2 -58.73 -22.85 -28.99
N ALA A 3 -58.13 -21.67 -29.12
CA ALA A 3 -56.87 -21.42 -29.80
C ALA A 3 -55.67 -21.70 -28.88
N LEU A 4 -54.65 -22.34 -29.42
CA LEU A 4 -53.33 -22.41 -28.82
C LEU A 4 -52.69 -21.02 -28.88
N ARG A 5 -52.67 -20.30 -27.75
CA ARG A 5 -51.88 -19.08 -27.59
C ARG A 5 -50.41 -19.45 -27.46
N ALA A 6 -49.65 -19.29 -28.54
CA ALA A 6 -48.20 -19.35 -28.50
C ALA A 6 -47.66 -18.10 -27.79
N PHE A 7 -46.90 -18.31 -26.72
CA PHE A 7 -46.20 -17.24 -26.00
C PHE A 7 -45.09 -16.67 -26.87
N ALA A 8 -45.19 -15.39 -27.22
CA ALA A 8 -44.11 -14.65 -27.84
C ALA A 8 -42.92 -14.59 -26.88
N THR A 9 -41.82 -15.26 -27.24
CA THR A 9 -40.55 -15.14 -26.53
C THR A 9 -39.99 -13.74 -26.77
N ARG A 10 -40.19 -12.84 -25.81
CA ARG A 10 -39.51 -11.54 -25.81
C ARG A 10 -38.01 -11.81 -25.68
N ARG A 11 -37.24 -11.58 -26.74
CA ARG A 11 -35.78 -11.49 -26.66
C ARG A 11 -35.47 -10.26 -25.81
N CYS A 12 -35.07 -10.47 -24.56
CA CYS A 12 -34.48 -9.44 -23.73
C CYS A 12 -33.14 -9.07 -24.38
N SER A 13 -33.02 -7.85 -24.89
CA SER A 13 -31.73 -7.30 -25.31
C SER A 13 -30.77 -7.43 -24.13
N PRO A 14 -29.54 -7.94 -24.29
CA PRO A 14 -28.58 -7.91 -23.21
C PRO A 14 -28.32 -6.45 -22.87
N LEU A 15 -28.77 -6.03 -21.68
CA LEU A 15 -28.33 -4.78 -21.09
C LEU A 15 -26.80 -4.82 -21.08
N VAL A 16 -26.18 -3.87 -21.78
CA VAL A 16 -24.73 -3.67 -21.70
C VAL A 16 -24.42 -3.43 -20.23
N MET A 17 -23.83 -4.43 -19.58
CA MET A 17 -23.36 -4.31 -18.21
C MET A 17 -22.22 -3.30 -18.22
N GLN A 18 -22.52 -2.04 -17.89
CA GLN A 18 -21.48 -1.03 -17.64
C GLN A 18 -20.65 -1.53 -16.46
N ARG A 19 -19.47 -2.09 -16.76
CA ARG A 19 -18.45 -2.33 -15.75
C ARG A 19 -17.95 -0.95 -15.33
N ALA A 20 -18.32 -0.52 -14.12
CA ALA A 20 -17.63 0.59 -13.48
C ALA A 20 -16.15 0.18 -13.36
N GLY A 21 -15.27 0.81 -14.13
CA GLY A 21 -13.84 0.61 -14.00
C GLY A 21 -13.37 1.16 -12.66
N PHE A 22 -12.64 0.38 -11.89
CA PHE A 22 -11.97 0.89 -10.69
C PHE A 22 -10.84 1.83 -11.13
N ALA A 23 -10.77 3.02 -10.53
CA ALA A 23 -9.65 3.91 -10.74
C ALA A 23 -8.38 3.25 -10.20
N GLN A 24 -7.39 3.03 -11.05
CA GLN A 24 -6.07 2.56 -10.66
C GLN A 24 -5.14 3.77 -10.52
N SER A 25 -4.54 3.96 -9.35
CA SER A 25 -3.49 4.96 -9.15
C SER A 25 -2.17 4.48 -9.75
N ARG A 26 -1.26 5.41 -10.05
CA ARG A 26 0.10 5.08 -10.54
C ARG A 26 0.89 4.42 -9.42
N VAL A 27 1.49 3.27 -9.71
CA VAL A 27 2.49 2.66 -8.82
C VAL A 27 3.76 3.52 -8.89
N CYS A 28 4.01 4.31 -7.86
CA CYS A 28 5.29 4.98 -7.67
C CYS A 28 6.15 4.09 -6.76
N ALA A 29 7.23 3.53 -7.29
CA ALA A 29 8.25 2.83 -6.51
C ALA A 29 9.14 3.85 -5.79
N VAL A 30 8.52 4.72 -4.99
CA VAL A 30 9.21 5.71 -4.18
C VAL A 30 9.05 5.18 -2.77
N GLY A 31 10.16 4.84 -2.10
CA GLY A 31 10.13 4.55 -0.66
C GLY A 31 9.57 5.75 0.11
N LYS A 32 9.48 5.69 1.45
CA LYS A 32 9.03 6.77 2.37
C LYS A 32 8.76 8.15 1.73
N GLU A 33 7.49 8.54 1.68
CA GLU A 33 6.98 9.73 0.99
C GLU A 33 7.46 11.03 1.66
N SER A 34 7.85 10.96 2.94
CA SER A 34 8.49 12.07 3.66
C SER A 34 9.90 12.42 3.16
N ALA A 35 10.54 11.53 2.39
CA ALA A 35 11.92 11.68 1.90
C ALA A 35 11.97 11.96 0.38
N LEU A 36 11.13 12.88 -0.08
CA LEU A 36 11.15 13.38 -1.46
C LEU A 36 12.36 14.32 -1.70
N HIS A 37 12.81 14.41 -2.94
CA HIS A 37 13.88 15.32 -3.40
C HIS A 37 15.30 15.06 -2.85
N ASN A 38 15.65 13.81 -2.56
CA ASN A 38 17.04 13.42 -2.27
C ASN A 38 17.70 12.78 -3.50
N GLU A 39 18.70 13.46 -4.09
CA GLU A 39 19.43 13.00 -5.27
C GLU A 39 20.27 11.73 -5.00
N GLY A 40 20.78 11.55 -3.77
CA GLY A 40 21.53 10.37 -3.33
C GLY A 40 20.70 9.20 -2.79
N ARG A 41 19.37 9.30 -2.80
CA ARG A 41 18.49 8.33 -2.13
C ARG A 41 18.55 6.93 -2.71
N ALA A 42 18.77 6.82 -4.03
CA ALA A 42 18.84 5.53 -4.70
C ALA A 42 20.02 4.68 -4.19
N GLU A 43 21.17 5.31 -3.93
CA GLU A 43 22.36 4.64 -3.41
C GLU A 43 22.17 4.21 -1.95
N GLU A 44 21.56 5.07 -1.13
CA GLU A 44 21.22 4.76 0.26
C GLU A 44 20.25 3.58 0.37
N ILE A 45 19.22 3.55 -0.49
CA ILE A 45 18.25 2.44 -0.55
C ILE A 45 18.94 1.13 -0.93
N GLU A 46 19.80 1.15 -1.95
CA GLU A 46 20.53 -0.05 -2.37
C GLU A 46 21.52 -0.53 -1.30
N GLN A 47 22.16 0.38 -0.56
CA GLN A 47 23.00 0.00 0.57
C GLN A 47 22.17 -0.68 1.67
N LYS A 48 21.07 -0.06 2.11
CA LYS A 48 20.19 -0.61 3.15
C LYS A 48 19.56 -1.95 2.76
N LYS A 49 19.21 -2.11 1.48
CA LYS A 49 18.75 -3.38 0.91
C LYS A 49 19.81 -4.47 0.99
N ARG A 50 21.08 -4.15 0.68
CA ARG A 50 22.19 -5.11 0.82
C ARG A 50 22.41 -5.51 2.28
N GLU A 51 22.37 -4.55 3.20
CA GLU A 51 22.49 -4.81 4.64
C GLU A 51 21.35 -5.68 5.16
N GLN A 52 20.10 -5.46 4.71
CA GLN A 52 18.98 -6.33 5.06
C GLN A 52 19.16 -7.76 4.56
N LEU A 53 19.63 -7.94 3.32
CA LEU A 53 19.91 -9.28 2.78
C LEU A 53 21.03 -10.00 3.55
N GLN A 54 22.05 -9.26 4.02
CA GLN A 54 23.08 -9.82 4.89
C GLN A 54 22.50 -10.23 6.25
N LYS A 55 21.77 -9.33 6.92
CA LYS A 55 21.12 -9.62 8.21
C LYS A 55 20.14 -10.79 8.12
N GLN A 56 19.43 -10.92 7.00
CA GLN A 56 18.55 -12.06 6.74
C GLN A 56 19.33 -13.38 6.67
N LYS A 57 20.48 -13.40 5.98
CA LYS A 57 21.37 -14.58 5.91
C LYS A 57 21.95 -14.94 7.28
N GLU A 58 22.21 -13.94 8.12
CA GLU A 58 22.69 -14.13 9.50
C GLU A 58 21.58 -14.55 10.49
N GLY A 59 20.32 -14.65 10.04
CA GLY A 59 19.17 -14.97 10.89
C GLY A 59 18.69 -13.81 11.77
N LYS A 60 19.26 -12.60 11.60
CA LYS A 60 18.89 -11.37 12.31
C LYS A 60 18.04 -10.46 11.44
N ALA A 61 17.10 -11.04 10.68
CA ALA A 61 16.21 -10.27 9.83
C ALA A 61 15.48 -9.23 10.67
N HIS A 62 15.65 -7.95 10.33
CA HIS A 62 15.03 -6.82 11.00
C HIS A 62 14.28 -5.97 9.99
N TRP A 63 13.13 -5.45 10.42
CA TRP A 63 12.35 -4.55 9.58
C TRP A 63 12.95 -3.15 9.62
N GLU A 64 13.20 -2.60 8.44
CA GLU A 64 13.84 -1.30 8.28
C GLU A 64 12.78 -0.25 7.89
N GLU A 65 12.48 0.67 8.81
CA GLU A 65 11.45 1.70 8.59
C GLU A 65 11.80 2.64 7.44
N SER A 66 13.10 2.88 7.21
CA SER A 66 13.57 3.81 6.18
C SER A 66 13.35 3.31 4.74
N LEU A 67 13.15 2.01 4.55
CA LEU A 67 12.77 1.39 3.28
C LEU A 67 11.25 1.28 3.11
N ALA A 68 10.50 1.24 4.21
CA ALA A 68 9.05 1.14 4.19
C ALA A 68 8.39 2.43 3.68
N SER A 69 7.19 2.31 3.11
CA SER A 69 6.33 3.48 2.87
C SER A 69 5.81 4.02 4.21
N ASP A 70 5.46 5.31 4.26
CA ASP A 70 4.86 5.92 5.45
C ASP A 70 3.58 5.20 5.90
N GLY A 71 2.77 4.71 4.95
CA GLY A 71 1.59 3.90 5.25
C GLY A 71 1.92 2.53 5.84
N GLU A 72 2.97 1.88 5.35
CA GLU A 72 3.43 0.59 5.91
C GLU A 72 4.02 0.76 7.31
N ALA A 73 4.74 1.86 7.56
CA ALA A 73 5.27 2.19 8.87
C ALA A 73 4.15 2.45 9.88
N ALA A 74 3.11 3.19 9.50
CA ALA A 74 1.94 3.44 10.36
C ALA A 74 1.24 2.13 10.76
N VAL A 75 0.96 1.24 9.79
CA VAL A 75 0.33 -0.06 10.08
C VAL A 75 1.21 -0.91 11.00
N LYS A 76 2.53 -0.83 10.84
CA LYS A 76 3.45 -1.61 11.67
C LYS A 76 3.61 -1.04 13.08
N ALA A 77 3.55 0.28 13.21
CA ALA A 77 3.45 0.95 14.51
C ALA A 77 2.15 0.58 15.23
N ASP A 78 1.02 0.53 14.52
CA ASP A 78 -0.27 0.10 15.09
C ASP A 78 -0.24 -1.35 15.61
N ARG A 79 0.52 -2.22 14.94
CA ARG A 79 0.73 -3.61 15.39
C ARG A 79 1.72 -3.75 16.55
N ALA A 80 2.31 -2.64 17.02
CA ALA A 80 3.36 -2.61 18.05
C ALA A 80 4.59 -3.48 17.73
N GLU A 81 4.82 -3.81 16.45
CA GLU A 81 5.90 -4.68 15.98
C GLU A 81 7.25 -3.95 15.82
N THR A 82 7.24 -2.61 15.93
CA THR A 82 8.43 -1.76 15.80
C THR A 82 9.30 -1.72 17.05
N GLY A 83 8.81 -2.22 18.19
CA GLY A 83 9.55 -2.22 19.46
C GLY A 83 9.85 -0.83 20.02
N GLN A 84 9.25 0.23 19.44
CA GLN A 84 9.42 1.60 19.89
C GLN A 84 8.38 1.98 20.95
N ASP A 85 8.81 2.72 21.96
CA ASP A 85 7.94 3.23 23.00
C ASP A 85 6.88 4.17 22.42
N ILE A 86 5.60 3.92 22.74
CA ILE A 86 4.44 4.71 22.27
C ILE A 86 4.64 6.21 22.54
N LYS A 87 5.33 6.56 23.63
CA LYS A 87 5.63 7.94 24.01
C LYS A 87 6.57 8.66 23.02
N VAL A 88 7.46 7.94 22.36
CA VAL A 88 8.38 8.50 21.35
C VAL A 88 7.60 8.80 20.08
N LEU A 89 6.78 7.85 19.62
CA LEU A 89 5.91 8.01 18.44
C LEU A 89 4.91 9.16 18.61
N GLN A 90 4.33 9.32 19.81
CA GLN A 90 3.46 10.47 20.12
C GLN A 90 4.18 11.81 20.02
N LYS A 91 5.44 11.90 20.49
CA LYS A 91 6.24 13.13 20.38
C LYS A 91 6.59 13.46 18.93
N GLU A 92 6.85 12.45 18.11
CA GLU A 92 7.09 12.64 16.67
C GLU A 92 5.83 13.12 15.95
N ALA A 93 4.67 12.51 16.25
CA ALA A 93 3.39 12.96 15.72
C ALA A 93 3.06 14.42 16.12
N GLU A 94 3.38 14.83 17.35
CA GLU A 94 3.23 16.23 17.78
C GLU A 94 4.15 17.20 17.03
N LYS A 95 5.37 16.78 16.67
CA LYS A 95 6.30 17.60 15.87
C LYS A 95 5.79 17.78 14.45
N VAL A 96 5.33 16.70 13.82
CA VAL A 96 4.73 16.75 12.49
C VAL A 96 3.47 17.63 12.49
N ARG A 97 2.65 17.58 13.56
CA ARG A 97 1.44 18.43 13.69
C ARG A 97 1.76 19.93 13.88
N LYS A 98 2.99 20.26 14.31
CA LYS A 98 3.43 21.65 14.55
C LYS A 98 4.20 22.25 13.38
N GLN A 99 4.65 21.44 12.43
CA GLN A 99 5.19 21.89 11.14
C GLN A 99 4.06 22.18 10.16
#